data_AF-A0A1M5HIU6-F1
#
_entry.id   AF-A0A1M5HIU6-F1
#
_cell.length_a   1.000
_cell.length_b   1.000
_cell.length_c   1.000
_cell.angle_alpha   90.00
_cell.angle_beta   90.00
_cell.angle_gamma   90.00
#
_symmetry.space_group_name_H-M   'P 1'
#
loop_
_entity.id
_entity.type
_entity.pdbx_description
1 polymer ?
#
loop_
_entity_poly.entity_id
_entity_poly.type
_entity_poly.pdbx_seq_one_letter_code
_entity_poly.pdbx_strand_id
1 'polypeptide(L)'
;MSNTTLKIHPLCQEILSTDPLENAKMDEFWDKLNDLQMKLYLQISGLDFRGEPNNNESVTITNRSHAIWDISQFRINAGSLSQNYVFPENTLIRSGESITVYTQPGAQYSFNSNRPVWNNHGDTATLLNSKGDVISTWIYGNAARDYVLISYLHYDGHESRTEGDEYVELKNLSEYYIDLAGWQLRSELNDHTFTFPSGSTFAPLGTVLVYTNRLPTADNEYSFNNPTALWNNTGGRCTLLDYDDNEVAFYAY
;
A
#
# COMPACT_ATOMS: atom_id res chain seq x y z
N MET A 1 11.82 8.81 0.50
CA MET A 1 11.49 9.26 1.88
C MET A 1 10.05 9.72 1.86
N SER A 2 9.19 9.18 2.74
CA SER A 2 7.78 9.60 2.85
C SER A 2 7.66 11.10 3.15
N ASN A 3 6.63 11.78 2.63
CA ASN A 3 6.22 13.14 3.02
C ASN A 3 6.31 13.37 4.54
N THR A 4 5.88 12.37 5.31
CA THR A 4 5.82 12.45 6.77
C THR A 4 7.21 12.55 7.37
N THR A 5 8.20 11.80 6.85
CA THR A 5 9.61 11.90 7.27
C THR A 5 10.20 13.28 6.91
N LEU A 6 9.80 13.85 5.77
CA LEU A 6 10.23 15.19 5.36
C LEU A 6 9.64 16.30 6.24
N LYS A 7 8.49 16.08 6.88
CA LYS A 7 7.85 17.04 7.81
C LYS A 7 8.36 16.96 9.24
N ILE A 8 8.84 15.80 9.68
CA ILE A 8 9.39 15.61 11.04
C ILE A 8 10.62 16.48 11.27
N HIS A 9 11.57 16.49 10.31
CA HIS A 9 12.83 17.22 10.51
C HIS A 9 12.64 18.74 10.69
N PRO A 10 11.87 19.46 9.84
CA PRO A 10 11.55 20.87 10.05
C PRO A 10 10.84 21.14 11.38
N LEU A 11 9.90 20.26 11.77
CA LEU A 11 9.17 20.43 13.04
C LEU A 11 10.12 20.31 14.25
N CYS A 12 11.05 19.36 14.22
CA CYS A 12 12.09 19.25 15.24
C CYS A 12 12.96 20.51 15.31
N GLN A 13 13.32 21.10 14.16
CA GLN A 13 14.08 22.37 14.13
C GLN A 13 13.25 23.52 14.70
N GLU A 14 11.96 23.63 14.36
CA GLU A 14 11.05 24.65 14.89
C GLU A 14 10.99 24.57 16.43
N ILE A 15 10.78 23.36 16.97
CA ILE A 15 10.77 23.11 18.42
C ILE A 15 12.09 23.53 19.07
N LEU A 16 13.24 23.12 18.52
CA LEU A 16 14.56 23.45 19.06
C LEU A 16 14.87 24.96 19.03
N SER A 17 14.32 25.68 18.06
CA SER A 17 14.56 27.12 17.87
C SER A 17 13.62 28.03 18.66
N THR A 18 12.59 27.49 19.31
CA THR A 18 11.58 28.26 20.02
C THR A 18 11.99 28.50 21.48
N ASP A 19 12.39 29.73 21.81
CA ASP A 19 12.71 30.18 23.17
C ASP A 19 12.21 31.63 23.41
N PRO A 20 11.46 31.91 24.49
CA PRO A 20 10.95 30.96 25.48
C PRO A 20 9.84 30.07 24.92
N LEU A 21 9.81 28.81 25.36
CA LEU A 21 8.76 27.87 24.99
C LEU A 21 7.56 28.01 25.93
N GLU A 22 6.59 28.83 25.51
CA GLU A 22 5.33 29.01 26.23
C GLU A 22 4.40 27.80 26.08
N ASN A 23 3.56 27.55 27.09
CA ASN A 23 2.64 26.39 27.11
C ASN A 23 1.76 26.31 25.86
N ALA A 24 1.18 27.42 25.42
CA ALA A 24 0.32 27.45 24.23
C ALA A 24 1.06 27.01 22.96
N LYS A 25 2.34 27.38 22.84
CA LYS A 25 3.17 26.98 21.70
C LYS A 25 3.58 25.51 21.79
N MET A 26 3.79 25.01 23.01
CA MET A 26 4.02 23.59 23.23
C MET A 26 2.78 22.75 22.86
N ASP A 27 1.58 23.21 23.19
CA ASP A 27 0.34 22.52 22.81
C ASP A 27 0.20 22.42 21.27
N GLU A 28 0.53 23.49 20.52
CA GLU A 28 0.58 23.41 19.04
C GLU A 28 1.59 22.36 18.54
N PHE A 29 2.77 22.25 19.17
CA PHE A 29 3.75 21.25 18.78
C PHE A 29 3.27 19.84 19.10
N TRP A 30 2.59 19.63 20.22
CA TRP A 30 1.97 18.35 20.55
C TRP A 30 0.92 17.95 19.51
N ASP A 31 0.06 18.88 19.10
CA ASP A 31 -0.94 18.61 18.06
C ASP A 31 -0.30 18.22 16.72
N LYS A 32 0.75 18.95 16.30
CA LYS A 32 1.49 18.62 15.07
C LYS A 32 2.17 17.25 15.16
N LEU A 33 2.78 16.91 16.29
CA LEU A 33 3.43 15.61 16.49
C LEU A 33 2.41 14.46 16.52
N ASN A 34 1.27 14.66 17.16
CA ASN A 34 0.18 13.69 17.19
C ASN A 34 -0.41 13.45 15.79
N ASP A 35 -0.60 14.50 14.99
CA ASP A 35 -1.03 14.38 13.59
C ASP A 35 -0.02 13.57 12.75
N LEU A 36 1.28 13.84 12.91
CA LEU A 36 2.33 13.08 12.22
C LEU A 36 2.36 11.61 12.66
N GLN A 37 2.22 11.35 13.96
CA GLN A 37 2.16 9.98 14.49
C GLN A 37 0.95 9.24 13.94
N MET A 38 -0.23 9.87 13.92
CA MET A 38 -1.44 9.28 13.36
C MET A 38 -1.26 8.94 11.88
N LYS A 39 -0.76 9.88 11.07
CA LYS A 39 -0.50 9.66 9.63
C LYS A 39 0.55 8.59 9.34
N LEU A 40 1.43 8.29 10.30
CA LEU A 40 2.43 7.25 10.15
C LEU A 40 1.92 5.85 10.53
N TYR A 41 0.98 5.76 11.47
CA TYR A 41 0.63 4.49 12.11
C TYR A 41 -0.84 4.08 12.00
N LEU A 42 -1.76 5.00 11.72
CA LEU A 42 -3.14 4.67 11.39
C LEU A 42 -3.25 4.55 9.87
N GLN A 43 -3.40 3.33 9.38
CA GLN A 43 -3.36 3.04 7.95
C GLN A 43 -4.52 2.16 7.52
N ILE A 44 -4.89 2.25 6.25
CA ILE A 44 -5.61 1.17 5.57
C ILE A 44 -4.64 -0.01 5.47
N SER A 45 -5.07 -1.17 5.97
CA SER A 45 -4.27 -2.39 6.05
C SER A 45 -4.80 -3.51 5.15
N GLY A 46 -6.00 -3.36 4.59
CA GLY A 46 -6.53 -4.26 3.58
C GLY A 46 -7.75 -3.67 2.88
N LEU A 47 -7.91 -4.06 1.62
CA LEU A 47 -9.08 -3.73 0.80
C LEU A 47 -9.48 -5.00 0.04
N ASP A 48 -10.66 -5.51 0.34
CA ASP A 48 -11.30 -6.56 -0.45
C ASP A 48 -12.35 -5.92 -1.36
N PHE A 49 -11.92 -5.47 -2.54
CA PHE A 49 -12.78 -4.84 -3.53
C PHE A 49 -13.61 -5.85 -4.35
N ARG A 50 -13.32 -7.16 -4.25
CA ARG A 50 -14.11 -8.21 -4.91
C ARG A 50 -15.22 -8.74 -4.00
N GLY A 51 -15.07 -8.57 -2.69
CA GLY A 51 -16.00 -9.02 -1.67
C GLY A 51 -15.93 -10.51 -1.39
N GLU A 52 -14.84 -11.18 -1.74
CA GLU A 52 -14.72 -12.63 -1.64
C GLU A 52 -14.56 -13.08 -0.17
N PRO A 53 -15.16 -14.22 0.23
CA PRO A 53 -15.95 -15.16 -0.57
C PRO A 53 -17.46 -14.86 -0.61
N ASN A 54 -17.91 -13.76 0.00
CA ASN A 54 -19.32 -13.54 0.32
C ASN A 54 -20.00 -12.45 -0.54
N ASN A 55 -19.33 -12.00 -1.61
CA ASN A 55 -19.68 -10.82 -2.40
C ASN A 55 -19.94 -9.56 -1.54
N ASN A 56 -19.20 -9.39 -0.44
CA ASN A 56 -19.31 -8.23 0.44
C ASN A 56 -17.94 -7.56 0.59
N GLU A 57 -17.73 -6.52 -0.21
CA GLU A 57 -16.49 -5.76 -0.20
C GLU A 57 -16.26 -5.14 1.17
N SER A 58 -14.99 -4.94 1.51
CA SER A 58 -14.63 -4.32 2.77
C SER A 58 -13.29 -3.63 2.71
N VAL A 59 -13.12 -2.66 3.59
CA VAL A 59 -11.83 -2.02 3.86
C VAL A 59 -11.51 -2.15 5.33
N THR A 60 -10.27 -2.48 5.64
CA THR A 60 -9.77 -2.59 7.01
C THR A 60 -8.78 -1.48 7.29
N ILE A 61 -8.97 -0.80 8.41
CA ILE A 61 -8.00 0.14 8.98
C ILE A 61 -7.39 -0.48 10.22
N THR A 62 -6.09 -0.27 10.43
CA THR A 62 -5.37 -0.77 11.61
C THR A 62 -4.61 0.37 12.26
N ASN A 63 -4.72 0.48 13.57
CA ASN A 63 -3.85 1.33 14.37
C ASN A 63 -2.59 0.55 14.76
N ARG A 64 -1.46 0.85 14.11
CA ARG A 64 -0.16 0.22 14.39
C ARG A 64 0.67 0.97 15.43
N SER A 65 0.13 2.04 16.00
CA SER A 65 0.80 2.81 17.05
C SER A 65 0.57 2.16 18.42
N HIS A 66 1.22 2.73 19.43
CA HIS A 66 0.97 2.41 20.85
C HIS A 66 -0.10 3.31 21.50
N ALA A 67 -0.63 4.30 20.75
CA ALA A 67 -1.65 5.22 21.23
C ALA A 67 -3.07 4.69 20.96
N ILE A 68 -4.05 5.25 21.66
CA ILE A 68 -5.47 5.11 21.32
C ILE A 68 -5.85 6.34 20.51
N TRP A 69 -6.47 6.14 19.34
CA TRP A 69 -6.94 7.24 18.51
C TRP A 69 -8.46 7.33 18.56
N ASP A 70 -8.95 8.55 18.72
CA ASP A 70 -10.34 8.90 18.43
C ASP A 70 -10.46 9.20 16.94
N ILE A 71 -11.23 8.38 16.23
CA ILE A 71 -11.49 8.51 14.80
C ILE A 71 -12.94 8.93 14.52
N SER A 72 -13.62 9.51 15.52
CA SER A 72 -14.96 10.08 15.33
C SER A 72 -14.96 11.08 14.17
N GLN A 73 -15.97 10.99 13.31
CA GLN A 73 -16.12 11.83 12.11
C GLN A 73 -14.99 11.68 11.06
N PHE A 74 -14.08 10.70 11.22
CA PHE A 74 -13.20 10.32 10.12
C PHE A 74 -14.04 9.70 9.00
N ARG A 75 -13.49 9.71 7.79
CA ARG A 75 -14.21 9.23 6.61
C ARG A 75 -13.39 8.20 5.84
N ILE A 76 -14.05 7.17 5.35
CA ILE A 76 -13.56 6.37 4.24
C ILE A 76 -14.24 6.88 2.97
N ASN A 77 -13.46 7.28 1.98
CA ASN A 77 -13.93 7.51 0.62
C ASN A 77 -13.56 6.31 -0.26
N ALA A 78 -14.55 5.75 -0.96
CA ALA A 78 -14.40 4.62 -1.87
C ALA A 78 -14.43 5.12 -3.33
N GLY A 79 -13.39 5.83 -3.77
CA GLY A 79 -13.19 6.14 -5.18
C GLY A 79 -13.95 7.33 -5.77
N SER A 80 -15.20 7.54 -5.36
CA SER A 80 -16.03 8.64 -5.84
C SER A 80 -16.37 9.64 -4.75
N LEU A 81 -16.53 10.92 -5.11
CA LEU A 81 -16.86 12.00 -4.17
C LEU A 81 -18.11 11.75 -3.32
N SER A 82 -19.07 10.95 -3.80
CA SER A 82 -20.31 10.62 -3.08
C SER A 82 -20.25 9.33 -2.26
N GLN A 83 -19.24 8.47 -2.46
CA GLN A 83 -19.12 7.18 -1.81
C GLN A 83 -18.32 7.31 -0.51
N ASN A 84 -18.97 7.87 0.51
CA ASN A 84 -18.33 8.11 1.81
C ASN A 84 -19.02 7.31 2.91
N TYR A 85 -18.19 6.73 3.77
CA TYR A 85 -18.57 6.26 5.09
C TYR A 85 -18.00 7.22 6.13
N VAL A 86 -18.77 7.54 7.18
CA VAL A 86 -18.34 8.42 8.27
C VAL A 86 -18.38 7.63 9.57
N PHE A 87 -17.26 7.60 10.30
CA PHE A 87 -17.19 6.94 11.59
C PHE A 87 -18.08 7.67 12.62
N PRO A 88 -18.94 6.94 13.37
CA PRO A 88 -19.79 7.52 14.40
C PRO A 88 -18.99 8.21 15.50
N GLU A 89 -19.69 9.05 16.27
CA GLU A 89 -19.14 9.63 17.50
C GLU A 89 -18.68 8.56 18.49
N ASN A 90 -17.62 8.85 19.23
CA ASN A 90 -16.97 7.96 20.20
C ASN A 90 -16.37 6.69 19.59
N THR A 91 -15.95 6.74 18.32
CA THR A 91 -15.23 5.63 17.70
C THR A 91 -13.74 5.70 18.08
N LEU A 92 -13.31 4.82 18.98
CA LEU A 92 -11.90 4.70 19.39
C LEU A 92 -11.27 3.47 18.75
N ILE A 93 -10.03 3.60 18.29
CA ILE A 93 -9.21 2.49 17.82
C ILE A 93 -7.96 2.36 18.70
N ARG A 94 -7.84 1.26 19.43
CA ARG A 94 -6.72 0.99 20.34
C ARG A 94 -5.46 0.57 19.60
N SER A 95 -4.34 0.59 20.30
CA SER A 95 -3.07 0.03 19.82
C SER A 95 -3.25 -1.40 19.31
N GLY A 96 -2.86 -1.64 18.06
CA GLY A 96 -2.97 -2.94 17.38
C GLY A 96 -4.39 -3.32 16.93
N GLU A 97 -5.40 -2.52 17.26
CA GLU A 97 -6.79 -2.80 16.88
C GLU A 97 -7.00 -2.52 15.39
N SER A 98 -7.91 -3.31 14.80
CA SER A 98 -8.36 -3.11 13.42
C SER A 98 -9.87 -2.93 13.39
N ILE A 99 -10.34 -2.05 12.51
CA ILE A 99 -11.76 -1.84 12.23
C ILE A 99 -11.98 -2.14 10.74
N THR A 100 -12.93 -3.01 10.44
CA THR A 100 -13.36 -3.32 9.07
C THR A 100 -14.70 -2.66 8.80
N VAL A 101 -14.77 -1.93 7.68
CA VAL A 101 -15.99 -1.29 7.18
C VAL A 101 -16.45 -2.06 5.95
N TYR A 102 -17.68 -2.57 5.98
CA TYR A 102 -18.25 -3.38 4.90
C TYR A 102 -19.12 -2.55 3.95
N THR A 103 -19.29 -3.01 2.73
CA THR A 103 -20.24 -2.39 1.79
C THR A 103 -21.68 -2.65 2.20
N GLN A 104 -22.03 -3.91 2.46
CA GLN A 104 -23.41 -4.34 2.71
C GLN A 104 -23.89 -4.03 4.13
N PRO A 105 -25.20 -3.79 4.33
CA PRO A 105 -25.81 -3.64 5.66
C PRO A 105 -25.53 -4.83 6.60
N GLY A 106 -25.54 -4.58 7.91
CA GLY A 106 -25.59 -5.62 8.94
C GLY A 106 -24.35 -5.73 9.83
N ALA A 107 -23.22 -5.17 9.42
CA ALA A 107 -22.05 -5.00 10.28
C ALA A 107 -22.15 -3.73 11.13
N GLN A 108 -21.38 -3.66 12.23
CA GLN A 108 -21.27 -2.46 13.07
C GLN A 108 -20.83 -1.23 12.26
N TYR A 109 -19.86 -1.42 11.37
CA TYR A 109 -19.37 -0.38 10.47
C TYR A 109 -19.64 -0.81 9.03
N SER A 110 -20.48 -0.06 8.34
CA SER A 110 -20.90 -0.36 6.98
C SER A 110 -21.35 0.88 6.21
N PHE A 111 -21.10 0.89 4.90
CA PHE A 111 -21.67 1.86 3.96
C PHE A 111 -23.20 1.73 3.81
N ASN A 112 -23.78 0.64 4.33
CA ASN A 112 -25.21 0.32 4.27
C ASN A 112 -25.74 0.32 2.82
N SER A 113 -24.92 -0.16 1.88
CA SER A 113 -25.20 -0.19 0.45
C SER A 113 -25.52 -1.60 -0.02
N ASN A 114 -26.59 -1.78 -0.78
CA ASN A 114 -26.90 -3.05 -1.45
C ASN A 114 -26.20 -3.19 -2.81
N ARG A 115 -25.25 -2.30 -3.12
CA ARG A 115 -24.46 -2.29 -4.36
C ARG A 115 -22.98 -2.16 -4.01
N PRO A 116 -22.08 -2.78 -4.80
CA PRO A 116 -20.64 -2.56 -4.70
C PRO A 116 -20.30 -1.07 -4.68
N VAL A 117 -19.35 -0.67 -3.84
CA VAL A 117 -18.84 0.70 -3.78
C VAL A 117 -17.46 0.84 -4.42
N TRP A 118 -16.72 -0.26 -4.59
CA TRP A 118 -15.43 -0.25 -5.27
C TRP A 118 -15.55 -0.87 -6.67
N ASN A 119 -14.83 -0.32 -7.65
CA ASN A 119 -14.82 -0.85 -9.01
C ASN A 119 -13.80 -1.98 -9.16
N ASN A 120 -14.20 -3.15 -9.64
CA ASN A 120 -13.31 -4.29 -9.85
C ASN A 120 -12.15 -4.05 -10.82
N HIS A 121 -12.17 -3.02 -11.67
CA HIS A 121 -11.06 -2.71 -12.59
C HIS A 121 -9.99 -1.79 -12.00
N GLY A 122 -10.21 -1.28 -10.78
CA GLY A 122 -9.29 -0.37 -10.11
C GLY A 122 -10.00 0.85 -9.58
N ASP A 123 -9.68 1.16 -8.33
CA ASP A 123 -10.25 2.28 -7.59
C ASP A 123 -9.34 2.67 -6.41
N THR A 124 -9.82 3.58 -5.56
CA THR A 124 -9.12 4.01 -4.35
C THR A 124 -9.98 3.82 -3.10
N ALA A 125 -9.32 3.48 -1.99
CA ALA A 125 -9.87 3.64 -0.65
C ALA A 125 -9.03 4.69 0.07
N THR A 126 -9.65 5.78 0.52
CA THR A 126 -8.95 6.88 1.20
C THR A 126 -9.55 7.11 2.58
N LEU A 127 -8.71 7.02 3.62
CA LEU A 127 -9.03 7.42 4.98
C LEU A 127 -8.71 8.89 5.16
N LEU A 128 -9.71 9.69 5.54
CA LEU A 128 -9.58 11.11 5.84
C LEU A 128 -9.93 11.38 7.30
N ASN A 129 -9.23 12.32 7.92
CA ASN A 129 -9.61 12.81 9.24
C ASN A 129 -10.88 13.70 9.16
N SER A 130 -11.36 14.14 10.33
CA SER A 130 -12.54 15.02 10.44
C SER A 130 -12.39 16.38 9.76
N LYS A 131 -11.15 16.84 9.52
CA LYS A 131 -10.82 18.08 8.78
C LYS A 131 -10.79 17.86 7.26
N GLY A 132 -10.77 16.61 6.81
CA GLY A 132 -10.62 16.24 5.40
C GLY A 132 -9.17 16.06 4.94
N ASP A 133 -8.19 16.04 5.86
CA ASP A 133 -6.82 15.66 5.51
C ASP A 133 -6.73 14.16 5.27
N VAL A 134 -5.97 13.76 4.25
CA VAL A 134 -5.68 12.35 3.98
C VAL A 134 -4.75 11.80 5.07
N ILE A 135 -5.16 10.67 5.63
CA ILE A 135 -4.39 9.87 6.59
C ILE A 135 -3.72 8.69 5.87
N SER A 136 -4.46 7.97 5.04
CA SER A 136 -3.96 6.79 4.32
C SER A 136 -4.76 6.60 3.04
N THR A 137 -4.09 6.18 1.97
CA THR A 137 -4.73 5.81 0.70
C THR A 137 -4.23 4.45 0.25
N TRP A 138 -5.17 3.63 -0.22
CA TRP A 138 -4.94 2.33 -0.84
C TRP A 138 -5.48 2.37 -2.27
N ILE A 139 -4.70 1.91 -3.23
CA ILE A 139 -5.06 1.89 -4.65
C ILE A 139 -4.82 0.51 -5.25
N TYR A 140 -5.53 0.18 -6.33
CA TYR A 140 -5.39 -1.10 -7.00
C TYR A 140 -5.79 -0.99 -8.49
N GLY A 141 -5.43 -2.00 -9.27
CA GLY A 141 -5.80 -2.11 -10.69
C GLY A 141 -5.38 -0.89 -11.50
N ASN A 142 -6.29 -0.38 -12.34
CA ASN A 142 -6.06 0.81 -13.17
C ASN A 142 -5.58 2.04 -12.39
N ALA A 143 -6.01 2.22 -11.13
CA ALA A 143 -5.63 3.37 -10.31
C ALA A 143 -4.15 3.32 -9.87
N ALA A 144 -3.55 2.13 -9.86
CA ALA A 144 -2.17 1.90 -9.46
C ALA A 144 -1.15 1.95 -10.60
N ARG A 145 -1.60 1.81 -11.85
CA ARG A 145 -0.76 1.53 -13.01
C ARG A 145 0.38 2.54 -13.18
N ASP A 146 0.07 3.83 -13.12
CA ASP A 146 1.04 4.90 -13.38
C ASP A 146 2.06 5.09 -12.24
N TYR A 147 1.91 4.36 -11.13
CA TYR A 147 2.76 4.49 -9.94
C TYR A 147 3.73 3.33 -9.73
N VAL A 148 3.61 2.25 -10.51
CA VAL A 148 4.48 1.08 -10.39
C VAL A 148 5.36 0.94 -11.61
N LEU A 149 6.66 0.74 -11.40
CA LEU A 149 7.60 0.44 -12.47
C LEU A 149 8.54 -0.70 -12.09
N ILE A 150 9.14 -1.31 -13.11
CA ILE A 150 10.32 -2.15 -12.96
C ILE A 150 11.53 -1.20 -12.96
N SER A 151 12.12 -0.95 -11.79
CA SER A 151 13.24 -0.01 -11.63
C SER A 151 14.56 -0.61 -12.05
N TYR A 152 14.71 -1.92 -11.89
CA TYR A 152 15.93 -2.63 -12.22
C TYR A 152 15.65 -4.09 -12.49
N LEU A 153 16.45 -4.67 -13.38
CA LEU A 153 16.49 -6.11 -13.61
C LEU A 153 17.95 -6.55 -13.56
N HIS A 154 18.29 -7.34 -12.56
CA HIS A 154 19.60 -7.98 -12.45
C HIS A 154 19.54 -9.33 -13.14
N TYR A 155 20.01 -9.37 -14.40
CA TYR A 155 19.87 -10.53 -15.29
C TYR A 155 21.19 -11.28 -15.52
N ASP A 156 22.34 -10.70 -15.21
CA ASP A 156 23.67 -11.27 -15.46
C ASP A 156 24.34 -11.76 -14.16
N GLY A 157 23.61 -12.63 -13.45
CA GLY A 157 24.04 -13.22 -12.19
C GLY A 157 25.43 -13.88 -12.26
N HIS A 158 26.13 -13.88 -11.13
CA HIS A 158 27.42 -14.54 -10.95
C HIS A 158 27.27 -15.88 -10.21
N GLU A 159 26.12 -16.16 -9.61
CA GLU A 159 25.82 -17.44 -8.96
C GLU A 159 25.44 -18.53 -9.98
N SER A 160 26.46 -19.05 -10.67
CA SER A 160 26.27 -20.14 -11.62
C SER A 160 25.59 -21.35 -10.96
N ARG A 161 24.48 -21.82 -11.54
CA ARG A 161 23.63 -22.99 -11.16
C ARG A 161 22.47 -22.72 -10.22
N THR A 162 22.50 -21.65 -9.42
CA THR A 162 21.39 -21.31 -8.53
C THR A 162 20.60 -20.14 -9.05
N GLU A 163 21.25 -19.17 -9.73
CA GLU A 163 20.64 -17.91 -10.18
C GLU A 163 19.97 -17.17 -9.01
N GLY A 164 20.51 -17.35 -7.81
CA GLY A 164 19.95 -16.78 -6.58
C GLY A 164 20.18 -15.28 -6.45
N ASP A 165 21.10 -14.73 -7.25
CA ASP A 165 21.43 -13.32 -7.31
C ASP A 165 20.70 -12.58 -8.43
N GLU A 166 19.99 -13.26 -9.33
CA GLU A 166 19.11 -12.62 -10.30
C GLU A 166 17.78 -12.18 -9.68
N TYR A 167 17.35 -10.95 -9.97
CA TYR A 167 16.09 -10.43 -9.45
C TYR A 167 15.53 -9.28 -10.29
N VAL A 168 14.22 -9.11 -10.17
CA VAL A 168 13.49 -7.94 -10.65
C VAL A 168 13.19 -7.03 -9.47
N GLU A 169 13.58 -5.76 -9.59
CA GLU A 169 13.21 -4.71 -8.65
C GLU A 169 12.00 -3.95 -9.18
N LEU A 170 10.93 -3.96 -8.40
CA LEU A 170 9.78 -3.11 -8.60
C LEU A 170 9.85 -1.91 -7.66
N LYS A 171 9.28 -0.78 -8.08
CA LYS A 171 9.20 0.43 -7.25
C LYS A 171 7.82 1.06 -7.28
N ASN A 172 7.32 1.42 -6.10
CA ASN A 172 6.15 2.28 -5.96
C ASN A 172 6.61 3.73 -5.89
N LEU A 173 6.13 4.55 -6.81
CA LEU A 173 6.44 5.98 -6.89
C LEU A 173 5.46 6.85 -6.11
N SER A 174 4.35 6.28 -5.65
CA SER A 174 3.31 6.99 -4.91
C SER A 174 3.53 6.95 -3.40
N GLU A 175 2.79 7.79 -2.69
CA GLU A 175 2.68 7.75 -1.22
C GLU A 175 1.53 6.84 -0.75
N TYR A 176 1.04 5.96 -1.63
CA TYR A 176 -0.13 5.13 -1.40
C TYR A 176 0.27 3.66 -1.23
N TYR A 177 -0.51 2.91 -0.47
CA TYR A 177 -0.44 1.46 -0.50
C TYR A 177 -1.02 0.96 -1.82
N ILE A 178 -0.34 -0.02 -2.45
CA ILE A 178 -0.81 -0.61 -3.70
C ILE A 178 -1.12 -2.09 -3.48
N ASP A 179 -2.31 -2.52 -3.88
CA ASP A 179 -2.64 -3.95 -3.93
C ASP A 179 -1.93 -4.62 -5.11
N LEU A 180 -1.13 -5.64 -4.82
CA LEU A 180 -0.44 -6.45 -5.81
C LEU A 180 -1.07 -7.84 -5.98
N ALA A 181 -2.09 -8.19 -5.19
CA ALA A 181 -2.65 -9.54 -5.23
C ALA A 181 -3.15 -9.89 -6.64
N GLY A 182 -2.63 -11.00 -7.17
CA GLY A 182 -2.96 -11.47 -8.52
C GLY A 182 -2.24 -10.74 -9.65
N TRP A 183 -1.45 -9.71 -9.38
CA TRP A 183 -0.54 -9.14 -10.39
C TRP A 183 0.47 -10.19 -10.82
N GLN A 184 1.01 -10.02 -12.02
CA GLN A 184 1.90 -11.00 -12.62
C GLN A 184 3.18 -10.38 -13.12
N LEU A 185 4.30 -11.05 -12.88
CA LEU A 185 5.59 -10.73 -13.46
C LEU A 185 5.97 -11.83 -14.45
N ARG A 186 6.07 -11.48 -15.73
CA ARG A 186 6.28 -12.42 -16.84
C ARG A 186 7.64 -12.19 -17.50
N SER A 187 8.39 -13.28 -17.70
CA SER A 187 9.53 -13.32 -18.63
C SER A 187 9.04 -13.74 -20.01
N GLU A 188 9.17 -12.87 -21.01
CA GLU A 188 8.57 -13.11 -22.34
C GLU A 188 9.36 -14.11 -23.21
N LEU A 189 10.61 -14.40 -22.86
CA LEU A 189 11.45 -15.31 -23.64
C LEU A 189 11.15 -16.79 -23.38
N ASN A 190 10.74 -17.12 -22.16
CA ASN A 190 10.51 -18.49 -21.70
C ASN A 190 9.13 -18.71 -21.08
N ASP A 191 8.25 -17.70 -21.15
CA ASP A 191 6.86 -17.72 -20.70
C ASP A 191 6.68 -18.08 -19.22
N HIS A 192 7.70 -17.83 -18.40
CA HIS A 192 7.61 -18.00 -16.95
C HIS A 192 6.87 -16.82 -16.33
N THR A 193 5.86 -17.12 -15.52
CA THR A 193 5.03 -16.13 -14.84
C THR A 193 5.04 -16.36 -13.33
N PHE A 194 5.34 -15.30 -12.59
CA PHE A 194 5.16 -15.25 -11.15
C PHE A 194 3.90 -14.45 -10.84
N THR A 195 2.99 -15.03 -10.05
CA THR A 195 1.76 -14.35 -9.61
C THR A 195 1.91 -13.97 -8.14
N PHE A 196 1.71 -12.70 -7.83
CA PHE A 196 1.73 -12.21 -6.45
C PHE A 196 0.59 -12.84 -5.64
N PRO A 197 0.90 -13.45 -4.47
CA PRO A 197 -0.11 -14.10 -3.65
C PRO A 197 -1.10 -13.11 -3.04
N SER A 198 -2.25 -13.61 -2.57
CA SER A 198 -3.24 -12.81 -1.84
C SER A 198 -2.60 -12.09 -0.65
N GLY A 199 -2.96 -10.82 -0.45
CA GLY A 199 -2.39 -9.96 0.59
C GLY A 199 -1.02 -9.36 0.24
N SER A 200 -0.48 -9.60 -0.96
CA SER A 200 0.71 -8.90 -1.43
C SER A 200 0.43 -7.42 -1.61
N THR A 201 1.27 -6.58 -1.02
CA THR A 201 1.09 -5.14 -1.03
C THR A 201 2.39 -4.42 -1.30
N PHE A 202 2.26 -3.25 -1.90
CA PHE A 202 3.35 -2.30 -2.06
C PHE A 202 3.24 -1.22 -1.00
N ALA A 203 4.25 -1.10 -0.14
CA ALA A 203 4.33 0.03 0.78
C ALA A 203 4.55 1.36 0.02
N PRO A 204 4.07 2.49 0.57
CA PRO A 204 4.35 3.84 0.04
C PRO A 204 5.84 4.08 -0.20
N LEU A 205 6.19 4.55 -1.40
CA LEU A 205 7.57 4.82 -1.83
C LEU A 205 8.56 3.64 -1.64
N GLY A 206 8.02 2.42 -1.49
CA GLY A 206 8.79 1.23 -1.18
C GLY A 206 9.38 0.55 -2.42
N THR A 207 10.02 -0.58 -2.17
CA THR A 207 10.57 -1.49 -3.20
C THR A 207 10.07 -2.91 -2.94
N VAL A 208 9.83 -3.67 -4.01
CA VAL A 208 9.54 -5.11 -3.96
C VAL A 208 10.59 -5.82 -4.83
N LEU A 209 11.13 -6.93 -4.33
CA LEU A 209 12.13 -7.73 -5.04
C LEU A 209 11.54 -9.09 -5.39
N VAL A 210 11.67 -9.51 -6.64
CA VAL A 210 11.27 -10.84 -7.10
C VAL A 210 12.51 -11.56 -7.64
N TYR A 211 13.02 -12.52 -6.87
CA TYR A 211 14.21 -13.29 -7.22
C TYR A 211 13.88 -14.43 -8.19
N THR A 212 14.86 -14.81 -9.02
CA THR A 212 14.75 -16.02 -9.85
C THR A 212 14.62 -17.26 -8.95
N ASN A 213 15.52 -17.41 -7.97
CA ASN A 213 15.58 -18.62 -7.15
C ASN A 213 16.22 -18.39 -5.77
N ARG A 214 15.59 -17.54 -4.96
CA ARG A 214 16.08 -17.26 -3.60
C ARG A 214 14.94 -17.32 -2.60
N LEU A 215 15.15 -17.96 -1.47
CA LEU A 215 14.16 -17.93 -0.39
C LEU A 215 14.00 -16.48 0.11
N PRO A 216 12.78 -15.92 0.10
CA PRO A 216 12.54 -14.58 0.65
C PRO A 216 12.92 -14.48 2.13
N THR A 217 13.51 -13.34 2.52
CA THR A 217 13.92 -13.08 3.90
C THR A 217 13.19 -11.90 4.54
N ALA A 218 12.40 -11.18 3.75
CA ALA A 218 11.57 -10.05 4.18
C ALA A 218 10.21 -10.07 3.47
N ASP A 219 9.23 -9.35 4.03
CA ASP A 219 7.85 -9.33 3.55
C ASP A 219 7.69 -8.77 2.13
N ASN A 220 8.65 -7.97 1.66
CA ASN A 220 8.68 -7.37 0.33
C ASN A 220 9.56 -8.15 -0.66
N GLU A 221 10.00 -9.35 -0.30
CA GLU A 221 10.75 -10.25 -1.16
C GLU A 221 9.88 -11.43 -1.61
N TYR A 222 10.02 -11.80 -2.88
CA TYR A 222 9.33 -12.92 -3.51
C TYR A 222 10.30 -13.70 -4.38
N SER A 223 9.88 -14.86 -4.85
CA SER A 223 10.73 -15.71 -5.68
C SER A 223 9.89 -16.56 -6.64
N PHE A 224 10.36 -16.66 -7.88
CA PHE A 224 9.85 -17.66 -8.83
C PHE A 224 10.13 -19.09 -8.34
N ASN A 225 11.14 -19.27 -7.48
CA ASN A 225 11.69 -20.57 -7.06
C ASN A 225 12.07 -21.44 -8.26
N ASN A 226 12.58 -20.81 -9.31
CA ASN A 226 12.91 -21.48 -10.56
C ASN A 226 14.40 -21.85 -10.58
N PRO A 227 14.78 -23.14 -10.59
CA PRO A 227 16.18 -23.55 -10.46
C PRO A 227 17.05 -23.26 -11.70
N THR A 228 16.52 -22.59 -12.72
CA THR A 228 17.21 -22.24 -13.96
C THR A 228 17.09 -20.74 -14.23
N ALA A 229 18.04 -20.19 -14.98
CA ALA A 229 18.03 -18.79 -15.38
C ALA A 229 16.72 -18.43 -16.08
N LEU A 230 16.10 -17.33 -15.65
CA LEU A 230 14.89 -16.79 -16.25
C LEU A 230 15.18 -15.70 -17.27
N TRP A 231 16.32 -15.05 -17.11
CA TRP A 231 16.73 -13.88 -17.88
C TRP A 231 17.87 -14.27 -18.82
N ASN A 232 17.88 -13.69 -20.02
CA ASN A 232 18.84 -14.06 -21.05
C ASN A 232 19.94 -13.01 -21.15
N ASN A 233 21.19 -13.43 -20.99
CA ASN A 233 22.38 -12.57 -21.08
C ASN A 233 22.59 -11.84 -22.43
N THR A 234 21.80 -12.16 -23.45
CA THR A 234 21.85 -11.51 -24.78
C THR A 234 20.68 -10.56 -25.05
N GLY A 235 19.81 -10.39 -24.06
CA GLY A 235 18.67 -9.48 -24.09
C GLY A 235 17.35 -10.20 -23.92
N GLY A 236 16.33 -9.47 -23.49
CA GLY A 236 15.01 -10.00 -23.16
C GLY A 236 14.02 -8.93 -22.72
N ARG A 237 12.82 -9.38 -22.31
CA ARG A 237 11.77 -8.50 -21.79
C ARG A 237 11.10 -9.13 -20.58
N CYS A 238 11.04 -8.35 -19.50
CA CYS A 238 10.22 -8.61 -18.34
C CYS A 238 9.00 -7.68 -18.38
N THR A 239 7.80 -8.22 -18.21
CA THR A 239 6.53 -7.48 -18.24
C THR A 239 5.81 -7.66 -16.92
N LEU A 240 5.35 -6.55 -16.33
CA LEU A 240 4.48 -6.51 -15.16
C LEU A 240 3.04 -6.29 -15.65
N LEU A 241 2.15 -7.20 -15.27
CA LEU A 241 0.72 -7.15 -15.56
C LEU A 241 -0.06 -6.94 -14.26
N ASP A 242 -1.14 -6.15 -14.31
CA ASP A 242 -2.10 -6.10 -13.20
C ASP A 242 -2.97 -7.37 -13.16
N TYR A 243 -3.86 -7.47 -12.17
CA TYR A 243 -4.72 -8.65 -12.00
C TYR A 243 -5.78 -8.82 -13.09
N ASP A 244 -5.97 -7.83 -13.97
CA ASP A 244 -6.88 -7.86 -15.12
C ASP A 244 -6.09 -8.08 -16.44
N ASP A 245 -4.85 -8.58 -16.34
CA ASP A 245 -3.93 -8.88 -17.45
C ASP A 245 -3.51 -7.66 -18.28
N ASN A 246 -3.66 -6.44 -17.75
CA ASN A 246 -3.18 -5.25 -18.45
C ASN A 246 -1.71 -4.97 -18.13
N GLU A 247 -0.94 -4.60 -19.14
CA GLU A 247 0.45 -4.17 -18.96
C GLU A 247 0.55 -2.90 -18.11
N VAL A 248 1.29 -3.00 -17.01
CA VAL A 248 1.61 -1.91 -16.10
C VAL A 248 2.97 -1.30 -16.42
N ALA A 249 3.98 -2.16 -16.58
CA ALA A 249 5.34 -1.74 -16.88
C ALA A 249 6.08 -2.86 -17.60
N PHE A 250 7.16 -2.51 -18.30
CA PHE A 250 8.09 -3.50 -18.85
C PHE A 250 9.53 -3.01 -18.72
N TYR A 251 10.46 -3.96 -18.74
CA TYR A 251 11.89 -3.72 -18.77
C TYR A 251 12.50 -4.57 -19.88
N ALA A 252 13.08 -3.92 -20.88
CA ALA A 252 13.83 -4.57 -21.96
C ALA A 252 15.33 -4.29 -21.78
N TYR A 253 16.15 -5.30 -22.02
CA TYR A 253 17.60 -5.30 -21.81
C TYR A 253 18.31 -6.02 -22.94
#